data_AF-A0A357CMP2-F1
#
_entry.id   AF-A0A357CMP2-F1
#
_cell.length_a   1.000
_cell.length_b   1.000
_cell.length_c   1.000
_cell.angle_alpha   90.00
_cell.angle_beta   90.00
_cell.angle_gamma   90.00
#
_symmetry.space_group_name_H-M   'P 1'
#
loop_
_entity.id
_entity.type
_entity.pdbx_description
1 polymer ?
#
loop_
_entity_poly.entity_id
_entity_poly.type
_entity_poly.pdbx_seq_one_letter_code
_entity_poly.pdbx_strand_id
1 'polypeptide(L)' 'TQAPKLIEALPPVDIVVTMGCNVSCPFLPSKHREDWGLDDPSGKSDTEFKAVISQIEQNMIRLARQISSQQINRS' A
#
# COMPACT_ATOMS: atom_id res chain seq x y z
N THR A 1 13.42 -6.40 13.15
CA THR A 1 12.03 -6.34 13.65
C THR A 1 11.27 -5.36 12.79
N GLN A 2 9.98 -5.62 12.53
CA GLN A 2 9.11 -4.66 11.83
C GLN A 2 8.44 -3.78 12.90
N ALA A 3 8.45 -2.47 12.68
CA ALA A 3 7.89 -1.49 13.61
C ALA A 3 7.37 -0.27 12.84
N PRO A 4 6.39 0.47 13.38
CA PRO A 4 5.91 1.71 12.78
C PRO A 4 7.05 2.73 12.61
N LYS A 5 7.03 3.45 11.49
CA LYS A 5 7.96 4.54 11.19
C LYS A 5 7.18 5.76 10.75
N LEU A 6 7.72 6.93 11.07
CA LEU A 6 7.21 8.19 10.54
C LEU A 6 7.59 8.33 9.06
N ILE A 7 6.79 9.12 8.34
CA ILE A 7 6.97 9.34 6.90
C ILE A 7 8.35 9.98 6.60
N GLU A 8 8.79 10.89 7.47
CA GLU A 8 10.07 11.60 7.36
C GLU A 8 11.29 10.69 7.52
N ALA A 9 11.10 9.48 8.08
CA ALA A 9 12.16 8.48 8.25
C ALA A 9 12.26 7.52 7.05
N LEU A 10 11.40 7.68 6.03
CA LEU A 10 11.44 6.83 4.84
C LEU A 10 12.54 7.30 3.88
N PRO A 11 13.34 6.37 3.32
CA PRO A 11 14.24 6.71 2.22
C PRO A 11 13.42 7.07 0.96
N PRO A 12 14.08 7.58 -0.11
CA PRO A 12 13.42 7.76 -1.40
C PRO A 12 12.74 6.46 -1.87
N VAL A 13 11.50 6.58 -2.33
CA VAL A 13 10.67 5.45 -2.79
C VAL A 13 10.22 5.68 -4.23
N ASP A 14 10.27 4.63 -5.04
CA ASP A 14 9.77 4.69 -6.42
C ASP A 14 8.25 4.52 -6.48
N ILE A 15 7.68 3.71 -5.58
CA ILE A 15 6.27 3.33 -5.57
C ILE A 15 5.68 3.59 -4.19
N VAL A 16 4.58 4.35 -4.15
CA VAL A 16 3.79 4.60 -2.94
C VAL A 16 2.42 3.95 -3.08
N VAL A 17 2.07 3.10 -2.13
CA VAL A 17 0.75 2.46 -2.04
C VAL A 17 0.04 2.98 -0.79
N THR A 18 -1.18 3.48 -0.94
CA THR A 18 -2.09 3.76 0.19
C THR A 18 -3.16 2.68 0.29
N MET A 19 -3.62 2.39 1.50
CA MET A 19 -4.56 1.29 1.77
C MET A 19 -5.90 1.84 2.28
N GLY A 20 -6.38 2.95 1.72
CA GLY A 20 -7.51 3.70 2.27
C GLY A 20 -7.08 4.89 3.12
N CYS A 21 -7.87 5.97 3.07
CA CYS A 21 -7.49 7.29 3.57
C CYS A 21 -8.61 7.83 4.49
N ASN A 22 -8.49 7.66 5.80
CA ASN A 22 -9.29 8.43 6.76
C ASN A 22 -8.61 9.77 7.14
N VAL A 23 -7.39 10.01 6.65
CA VAL A 23 -6.57 11.19 6.95
C VAL A 23 -5.79 11.61 5.70
N SER A 24 -5.63 12.91 5.45
CA SER A 24 -4.86 13.39 4.29
C SER A 24 -3.36 13.10 4.48
N CYS A 25 -2.78 12.23 3.65
CA CYS A 25 -1.35 11.96 3.70
C CYS A 25 -0.54 13.09 3.05
N PRO A 26 0.60 13.52 3.65
CA PRO A 26 1.49 14.48 3.03
C PRO A 26 2.04 13.94 1.69
N PHE A 27 2.37 14.85 0.78
CA PHE A 27 2.93 14.48 -0.51
C PHE A 27 4.30 13.81 -0.34
N LEU A 28 4.42 12.59 -0.87
CA LEU A 28 5.67 11.85 -0.95
C LEU A 28 6.14 11.79 -2.40
N PRO A 29 7.39 12.21 -2.71
CA PRO A 29 7.94 12.06 -4.05
C PRO A 29 8.03 10.58 -4.43
N SER A 30 7.36 10.19 -5.51
CA SER A 30 7.35 8.83 -6.03
C SER A 30 7.07 8.82 -7.52
N LYS A 31 7.57 7.81 -8.25
CA LYS A 31 7.31 7.64 -9.68
C LYS A 31 5.91 7.09 -9.95
N HIS A 32 5.40 6.27 -9.02
CA HIS A 32 4.07 5.70 -9.10
C HIS A 32 3.36 5.78 -7.76
N ARG A 33 2.06 6.10 -7.80
CA ARG A 33 1.19 6.13 -6.65
C ARG A 33 -0.12 5.43 -6.97
N GLU A 34 -0.52 4.47 -6.15
CA GLU A 34 -1.84 3.83 -6.23
C GLU A 34 -2.51 3.80 -4.85
N ASP A 35 -3.84 3.85 -4.84
CA ASP A 35 -4.65 3.69 -3.64
C ASP A 35 -5.48 2.41 -3.77
N TRP A 36 -5.36 1.53 -2.78
CA TRP A 36 -6.10 0.28 -2.70
C TRP A 36 -7.43 0.43 -1.98
N GLY A 37 -7.69 1.57 -1.32
CA GLY A 37 -9.01 1.88 -0.75
C GLY A 37 -9.55 0.81 0.21
N LEU A 38 -8.68 0.22 1.05
CA LEU A 38 -9.07 -0.84 1.98
C LEU A 38 -9.78 -0.23 3.19
N ASP A 39 -10.77 -0.96 3.72
CA ASP A 39 -11.43 -0.59 4.97
C ASP A 39 -10.51 -0.88 6.16
N ASP A 40 -10.52 0.01 7.16
CA ASP A 40 -9.80 -0.21 8.42
C ASP A 40 -10.42 -1.39 9.18
N PRO A 41 -9.69 -2.50 9.42
CA PRO A 41 -10.21 -3.63 10.16
C PRO A 41 -10.17 -3.42 11.68
N SER A 42 -9.61 -2.31 12.17
CA SER A 42 -9.47 -2.04 13.60
C SER A 42 -10.80 -2.14 14.35
N GLY A 43 -10.83 -2.95 15.41
CA GLY A 43 -12.04 -3.18 16.21
C GLY A 43 -13.09 -4.09 15.56
N LYS A 44 -12.85 -4.61 14.35
CA LYS A 44 -13.72 -5.60 13.69
C LYS A 44 -13.38 -7.04 14.11
N SER A 45 -14.14 -7.99 13.61
CA SER A 45 -13.95 -9.42 13.88
C SER A 45 -12.75 -10.01 13.13
N ASP A 46 -12.22 -11.15 13.59
CA ASP A 46 -11.15 -11.89 12.91
C ASP A 46 -11.45 -12.21 11.45
N THR A 47 -12.73 -12.43 11.11
CA THR A 47 -13.15 -12.70 9.72
C THR A 47 -12.91 -11.49 8.83
N GLU A 48 -13.21 -10.28 9.31
CA GLU A 48 -12.97 -9.02 8.60
C GLU A 48 -11.46 -8.78 8.43
N PHE A 49 -10.66 -9.04 9.47
CA PHE A 49 -9.20 -8.98 9.38
C PHE A 49 -8.66 -9.93 8.30
N LYS A 50 -9.13 -11.18 8.28
CA LYS A 50 -8.72 -12.18 7.28
C LYS A 50 -9.11 -11.76 5.86
N ALA A 51 -10.28 -11.15 5.69
CA ALA A 51 -10.71 -10.62 4.40
C ALA A 51 -9.78 -9.51 3.89
N VAL A 52 -9.45 -8.53 4.74
CA VAL A 52 -8.51 -7.45 4.39
C VAL A 52 -7.12 -7.99 4.07
N ILE A 53 -6.61 -8.95 4.86
CA ILE A 53 -5.32 -9.61 4.58
C ILE A 53 -5.32 -10.28 3.21
N SER A 54 -6.38 -11.01 2.87
CA SER A 54 -6.50 -11.68 1.57
C SER A 54 -6.55 -10.67 0.41
N GLN A 55 -7.22 -9.53 0.60
CA GLN A 55 -7.27 -8.47 -0.39
C GLN A 55 -5.90 -7.80 -0.59
N ILE A 56 -5.15 -7.57 0.49
CA ILE A 56 -3.76 -7.08 0.43
C ILE A 56 -2.89 -8.06 -0.36
N GLU A 57 -3.02 -9.36 -0.12
CA GLU A 57 -2.26 -10.39 -0.84
C GLU A 57 -2.56 -10.37 -2.35
N GLN A 58 -3.83 -10.29 -2.73
CA GLN A 58 -4.22 -10.20 -4.14
C GLN A 58 -3.68 -8.93 -4.82
N ASN A 59 -3.75 -7.80 -4.13
CA ASN A 59 -3.20 -6.53 -4.63
C ASN A 59 -1.68 -6.57 -4.78
N MET A 60 -0.97 -7.18 -3.82
CA MET A 60 0.47 -7.41 -3.89
C MET A 60 0.85 -8.27 -5.10
N ILE A 61 0.14 -9.37 -5.36
CA ILE A 61 0.39 -10.24 -6.52
C ILE A 61 0.15 -9.49 -7.83
N ARG A 62 -0.92 -8.69 -7.90
CA ARG A 62 -1.22 -7.83 -9.06
C ARG A 62 -0.09 -6.83 -9.30
N LEU A 63 0.31 -6.09 -8.25
CA LEU A 63 1.35 -5.07 -8.33
C LEU A 63 2.70 -5.68 -8.73
N ALA A 64 3.08 -6.81 -8.11
CA ALA A 64 4.32 -7.52 -8.45
C ALA A 64 4.35 -7.95 -9.93
N ARG A 65 3.21 -8.40 -10.48
CA ARG A 65 3.09 -8.74 -11.89
C ARG A 65 3.27 -7.51 -12.79
N GLN A 66 2.69 -6.37 -12.42
CA GLN A 66 2.81 -5.11 -13.17
C GLN A 66 4.23 -4.54 -13.14
N ILE A 67 4.93 -4.67 -12.01
CA ILE A 67 6.34 -4.31 -11.87
C ILE A 67 7.20 -5.21 -12.77
N SER A 68 6.97 -6.53 -12.71
CA SER A 68 7.72 -7.52 -13.49
C SER A 68 7.51 -7.35 -15.00
N SER A 69 6.31 -6.94 -15.43
CA SER A 69 6.00 -6.65 -16.84
C SER A 69 6.42 -5.25 -17.30
N GLN A 70 7.14 -4.49 -16.46
CA GLN A 70 7.57 -3.11 -16.70
C GLN A 70 6.42 -2.15 -17.06
N GLN A 71 5.19 -2.43 -16.62
CA GLN A 71 4.06 -1.53 -16.87
C GLN A 71 4.12 -0.26 -16.01
N ILE A 72 4.74 -0.35 -14.83
CA ILE A 72 4.79 0.75 -13.85
C ILE A 72 6.14 1.52 -13.87
N ASN A 73 7.19 0.94 -14.45
CA ASN A 73 8.55 1.52 -14.47
C ASN A 73 8.92 2.26 -15.78
N ARG A 74 7.96 2.54 -16.67
CA ARG A 74 8.23 3.34 -17.88
C ARG A 74 8.27 4.83 -17.52
N SER A 75 9.47 5.27 -17.11
CA SER A 75 9.87 6.69 -17.16
C SER A 75 10.45 7.02 -18.52
#